data_AF-A0A2U2SHX5-F1
#
_entry.id   AF-A0A2U2SHX5-F1
#
_cell.length_a   1.000
_cell.length_b   1.000
_cell.length_c   1.000
_cell.angle_alpha   90.00
_cell.angle_beta   90.00
_cell.angle_gamma   90.00
#
_symmetry.space_group_name_H-M   'P 1'
#
loop_
_entity.id
_entity.type
_entity.pdbx_description
1 polymer ?
#
loop_
_entity_poly.entity_id
_entity_poly.type
_entity_poly.pdbx_seq_one_letter_code
_entity_poly.pdbx_strand_id
1 'polypeptide(L)'
;MIRQTGRTRTPQSMLMYLIVVAVVAASLFLMIDFGVRAATLFRAQQEVRQLEYEINRQLLIQEKLRARLQYVQSDTYIEEMAHTRLKWTRPNETLVVVVNPPAAEAAIREESTAPAVTTSSEMNDLPAFMPPWMHWWWLFFKSSPPEIF
;
A
#
# COMPACT_ATOMS: atom_id res chain seq x y z
N MET A 1 -8.68 -64.86 69.92
CA MET A 1 -9.02 -64.97 68.48
C MET A 1 -9.92 -63.80 68.13
N ILE A 2 -9.46 -62.85 67.31
CA ILE A 2 -10.22 -61.65 66.93
C ILE A 2 -10.48 -61.74 65.42
N ARG A 3 -11.74 -62.00 65.02
CA ARG A 3 -12.17 -61.97 63.62
C ARG A 3 -12.63 -60.56 63.26
N GLN A 4 -11.93 -59.93 62.33
CA GLN A 4 -12.31 -58.63 61.77
C GLN A 4 -13.51 -58.81 60.82
N THR A 5 -14.55 -58.00 61.02
CA THR A 5 -15.70 -57.90 60.12
C THR A 5 -15.39 -56.90 59.01
N GLY A 6 -15.27 -57.37 57.77
CA GLY A 6 -15.13 -56.53 56.58
C GLY A 6 -16.40 -55.74 56.32
N ARG A 7 -16.31 -54.40 56.41
CA ARG A 7 -17.42 -53.47 56.13
C ARG A 7 -17.64 -53.42 54.62
N THR A 8 -18.74 -53.99 54.14
CA THR A 8 -19.17 -53.92 52.74
C THR A 8 -19.50 -52.48 52.38
N ARG A 9 -18.72 -51.88 51.47
CA ARG A 9 -19.05 -50.57 50.89
C ARG A 9 -20.21 -50.77 49.93
N THR A 10 -21.30 -50.05 50.17
CA THR A 10 -22.56 -50.12 49.42
C THR A 10 -22.35 -49.72 47.95
N PRO A 11 -22.83 -50.51 46.96
CA PRO A 11 -22.66 -50.20 45.53
C PRO A 11 -23.30 -48.88 45.08
N GLN A 12 -24.22 -48.35 45.88
CA GLN A 12 -24.93 -47.09 45.61
C GLN A 12 -24.01 -45.86 45.63
N SER A 13 -22.98 -45.82 46.50
CA SER A 13 -22.04 -44.70 46.54
C SER A 13 -21.08 -44.69 45.34
N MET A 14 -20.78 -45.87 44.78
CA MET A 14 -19.97 -46.01 43.57
C MET A 14 -20.71 -45.45 42.35
N LEU A 15 -22.00 -45.78 42.22
CA LEU A 15 -22.83 -45.30 41.12
C LEU A 15 -23.03 -43.77 41.17
N MET A 16 -23.25 -43.21 42.36
CA MET A 16 -23.34 -41.76 42.55
C MET A 16 -22.03 -41.04 42.15
N TYR A 17 -20.88 -41.59 42.51
CA TYR A 17 -19.58 -41.03 42.13
C TYR A 17 -19.38 -41.05 40.60
N LEU A 18 -19.75 -42.13 39.93
CA LEU A 18 -19.66 -42.23 38.47
C LEU A 18 -20.55 -41.19 37.77
N ILE A 19 -21.77 -40.95 38.26
CA ILE A 19 -22.66 -39.91 37.71
C ILE A 19 -22.02 -38.53 37.89
N VAL A 20 -21.50 -38.21 39.08
CA VAL A 20 -20.85 -36.91 39.32
C VAL A 20 -19.66 -36.71 38.39
N VAL A 21 -18.79 -37.72 38.25
CA VAL A 21 -17.65 -37.65 37.33
C VAL A 21 -18.11 -37.50 35.89
N ALA A 22 -19.16 -38.22 35.46
CA ALA A 22 -19.71 -38.10 34.12
C ALA A 22 -20.29 -36.71 33.84
N VAL A 23 -21.01 -36.11 34.80
CA VAL A 23 -21.56 -34.76 34.68
C VAL A 23 -20.44 -33.72 34.63
N VAL A 24 -19.43 -33.85 35.49
CA VAL A 24 -18.26 -32.96 35.47
C VAL A 24 -17.52 -33.07 34.15
N ALA A 25 -17.28 -34.29 33.66
CA ALA A 25 -16.62 -34.52 32.38
C ALA A 25 -17.43 -33.95 31.21
N ALA A 26 -18.75 -34.17 31.20
CA ALA A 26 -19.65 -33.62 30.18
C ALA A 26 -19.67 -32.08 30.22
N SER A 27 -19.70 -31.48 31.42
CA SER A 27 -19.62 -30.03 31.59
C SER A 27 -18.30 -29.46 31.08
N LEU A 28 -17.17 -30.13 31.39
CA LEU A 28 -15.86 -29.71 30.91
C LEU A 28 -15.78 -29.79 29.38
N PHE A 29 -16.30 -30.89 28.82
CA PHE A 29 -16.35 -31.12 27.39
C PHE A 29 -17.19 -30.05 26.67
N LEU A 30 -18.39 -29.74 27.18
CA LEU A 30 -19.25 -28.68 26.67
C LEU A 30 -18.58 -27.31 26.73
N MET A 31 -17.87 -27.00 27.82
CA MET A 31 -17.19 -25.71 27.96
C MET A 31 -16.07 -25.53 26.92
N ILE A 32 -15.32 -26.60 26.64
CA ILE A 32 -14.29 -26.60 25.58
C ILE A 32 -14.93 -26.49 24.19
N ASP A 33 -15.95 -27.31 23.90
CA ASP A 33 -16.63 -27.32 22.60
C ASP A 33 -17.27 -25.95 22.30
N PHE A 34 -17.94 -25.37 23.29
CA PHE A 34 -18.55 -24.05 23.18
C PHE A 34 -17.49 -22.96 22.99
N GLY A 35 -16.34 -23.05 23.70
CA GLY A 35 -15.23 -22.13 23.53
C GLY A 35 -14.63 -22.18 22.12
N VAL A 36 -14.40 -23.38 21.58
CA VAL A 36 -13.90 -23.58 20.21
C VAL A 36 -14.91 -23.05 19.19
N ARG A 37 -16.19 -23.39 19.34
CA ARG A 37 -17.24 -23.00 18.41
C ARG A 37 -17.54 -21.50 18.43
N ALA A 38 -17.48 -20.87 19.60
CA ALA A 38 -17.56 -19.42 19.71
C ALA A 38 -16.36 -18.75 19.00
N ALA A 39 -15.15 -19.25 19.22
CA ALA A 39 -13.95 -18.71 18.58
C ALA A 39 -13.99 -18.81 17.04
N THR A 40 -14.50 -19.92 16.48
CA THR A 40 -14.64 -20.07 15.03
C THR A 40 -15.69 -19.11 14.45
N LEU A 41 -16.82 -18.91 15.13
CA LEU A 41 -17.84 -17.92 14.77
C LEU A 41 -17.26 -16.49 14.74
N PHE A 42 -16.50 -16.11 15.77
CA PHE A 42 -15.85 -14.80 15.81
C PHE A 42 -14.85 -14.60 14.69
N ARG A 43 -14.02 -15.60 14.38
CA ARG A 43 -13.04 -15.54 13.28
C ARG A 43 -13.74 -15.39 11.92
N ALA A 44 -14.76 -16.21 11.66
CA ALA A 44 -15.53 -16.12 10.43
C ALA A 44 -16.18 -14.74 10.25
N GLN A 45 -16.72 -14.15 11.34
CA GLN A 45 -17.28 -12.79 11.29
C GLN A 45 -16.21 -11.72 11.04
N GLN A 46 -15.01 -11.88 11.59
CA GLN A 46 -13.90 -10.94 11.33
C GLN A 46 -13.46 -10.99 9.87
N GLU A 47 -13.33 -12.19 9.29
CA GLU A 47 -12.98 -12.37 7.88
C GLU A 47 -14.02 -11.72 6.96
N VAL A 48 -15.32 -11.92 7.24
CA VAL A 48 -16.41 -11.26 6.49
C VAL A 48 -16.27 -9.74 6.54
N ARG A 49 -16.06 -9.16 7.73
CA ARG A 49 -15.89 -7.69 7.88
C ARG A 49 -14.66 -7.17 7.14
N GLN A 50 -13.56 -7.92 7.14
CA GLN A 50 -12.35 -7.54 6.40
C GLN A 50 -12.62 -7.55 4.88
N LEU A 51 -13.27 -8.59 4.37
CA LEU A 51 -13.65 -8.66 2.96
C LEU A 51 -14.61 -7.53 2.56
N GLU A 52 -15.62 -7.24 3.37
CA GLU A 52 -16.54 -6.13 3.12
C GLU A 52 -15.81 -4.80 3.06
N TYR A 53 -14.85 -4.56 3.96
CA TYR A 53 -14.04 -3.36 3.95
C TYR A 53 -13.19 -3.25 2.67
N GLU A 54 -12.56 -4.35 2.25
CA GLU A 54 -11.77 -4.37 1.01
C GLU A 54 -12.61 -4.11 -0.24
N ILE A 55 -13.80 -4.71 -0.32
CA ILE A 55 -14.74 -4.48 -1.43
C ILE A 55 -15.12 -3.01 -1.50
N ASN A 56 -15.54 -2.41 -0.38
CA ASN A 56 -15.91 -1.00 -0.34
C ASN A 56 -14.74 -0.10 -0.75
N ARG A 57 -13.53 -0.40 -0.27
CA ARG A 57 -12.33 0.35 -0.66
C ARG A 57 -12.06 0.24 -2.17
N GLN A 58 -12.18 -0.95 -2.75
CA GLN A 58 -11.95 -1.16 -4.17
C GLN A 58 -13.00 -0.45 -5.04
N LEU A 59 -14.26 -0.46 -4.63
CA LEU A 59 -15.34 0.25 -5.33
C LEU A 59 -15.09 1.77 -5.35
N LEU A 60 -14.71 2.36 -4.21
CA LEU A 60 -14.36 3.78 -4.14
C LEU A 60 -13.17 4.14 -5.05
N ILE A 61 -12.15 3.26 -5.10
CA ILE A 61 -11.01 3.45 -5.99
C ILE A 61 -11.46 3.38 -7.46
N GLN A 62 -12.28 2.39 -7.80
CA GLN A 62 -12.79 2.20 -9.15
C GLN A 62 -13.61 3.42 -9.60
N GLU A 63 -14.49 3.93 -8.76
CA GLU A 63 -15.29 5.13 -9.04
C GLU A 63 -14.39 6.35 -9.28
N LYS A 64 -13.40 6.56 -8.38
CA LYS A 64 -12.43 7.65 -8.52
C LYS A 64 -11.62 7.55 -9.82
N LEU A 65 -11.17 6.35 -10.17
CA LEU A 65 -10.42 6.12 -11.42
C LEU A 65 -11.31 6.35 -12.64
N ARG A 66 -12.58 5.92 -12.59
CA ARG A 66 -13.54 6.13 -13.66
C ARG A 66 -13.81 7.62 -13.88
N ALA A 67 -14.03 8.37 -12.80
CA ALA A 67 -14.17 9.83 -12.86
C ALA A 67 -12.92 10.50 -13.44
N ARG A 68 -11.73 10.04 -13.04
CA ARG A 68 -10.47 10.56 -13.59
C ARG A 68 -10.32 10.24 -15.08
N LEU A 69 -10.67 9.03 -15.51
CA LEU A 69 -10.63 8.64 -16.91
C LEU A 69 -11.60 9.48 -17.75
N GLN A 70 -12.81 9.72 -17.25
CA GLN A 70 -13.78 10.59 -17.92
C GLN A 70 -13.25 12.02 -18.07
N TYR A 71 -12.64 12.57 -17.03
CA TYR A 71 -12.03 13.90 -17.09
C TYR A 71 -10.88 13.96 -18.10
N VAL A 72 -9.95 12.99 -18.07
CA VAL A 72 -8.81 12.96 -19.01
C VAL A 72 -9.25 12.76 -20.47
N GLN A 73 -10.37 12.06 -20.70
CA GLN A 73 -10.95 11.89 -22.03
C GLN A 73 -11.79 13.08 -22.50
N SER A 74 -12.07 14.04 -21.62
CA SER A 74 -12.87 15.21 -21.98
C SER A 74 -12.05 16.25 -22.76
N ASP A 75 -12.73 16.98 -23.64
CA ASP A 75 -12.13 18.09 -24.39
C ASP A 75 -11.57 19.19 -23.46
N THR A 76 -12.19 19.38 -22.29
CA THR A 76 -11.71 20.35 -21.28
C THR A 76 -10.30 20.04 -20.79
N TYR A 77 -9.95 18.77 -20.63
CA TYR A 77 -8.60 18.38 -20.24
C TYR A 77 -7.59 18.66 -21.36
N ILE A 78 -7.98 18.45 -22.62
CA ILE A 78 -7.15 18.75 -23.79
C ILE A 78 -6.86 20.25 -23.86
N GLU A 79 -7.87 21.09 -23.62
CA GLU A 79 -7.73 22.55 -23.60
C GLU A 79 -6.84 23.02 -22.45
N GLU A 80 -7.08 22.55 -21.22
CA GLU A 80 -6.23 22.87 -20.08
C GLU A 80 -4.78 22.46 -20.34
N MET A 81 -4.54 21.27 -20.89
CA MET A 81 -3.20 20.81 -21.26
C MET A 81 -2.57 21.65 -22.37
N ALA A 82 -3.34 22.02 -23.40
CA ALA A 82 -2.89 22.87 -24.49
C ALA A 82 -2.43 24.24 -23.97
N HIS A 83 -3.22 24.88 -23.11
CA HIS A 83 -2.89 26.19 -22.54
C HIS A 83 -1.75 26.13 -21.52
N THR A 84 -1.76 25.15 -20.61
CA THR A 84 -0.79 25.11 -19.51
C THR A 84 0.57 24.56 -19.92
N ARG A 85 0.61 23.43 -20.63
CA ARG A 85 1.83 22.69 -20.96
C ARG A 85 2.37 23.05 -22.33
N LEU A 86 1.51 23.12 -23.34
CA LEU A 86 1.93 23.35 -24.73
C LEU A 86 1.98 24.84 -25.09
N LYS A 87 1.38 25.72 -24.27
CA LYS A 87 1.19 27.15 -24.56
C LYS A 87 0.51 27.40 -25.89
N TRP A 88 -0.32 26.45 -26.31
CA TRP A 88 -1.12 26.54 -27.52
C TRP A 88 -2.42 27.30 -27.21
N THR A 89 -2.88 28.04 -28.20
CA THR A 89 -4.11 28.84 -28.14
C THR A 89 -4.97 28.51 -29.36
N ARG A 90 -6.29 28.68 -29.26
CA ARG A 90 -7.16 28.47 -30.42
C ARG A 90 -6.87 29.53 -31.50
N PRO A 91 -7.20 29.27 -32.78
CA PRO A 91 -6.94 30.22 -33.87
C PRO A 91 -7.54 31.62 -33.69
N ASN A 92 -8.57 31.74 -32.84
CA ASN A 92 -9.30 32.96 -32.52
C ASN A 92 -9.00 33.52 -31.11
N GLU A 93 -7.95 33.05 -30.45
CA GLU A 93 -7.58 33.44 -29.09
C GLU A 93 -6.22 34.16 -29.08
N THR A 94 -6.07 35.20 -28.23
CA THR A 94 -4.84 36.01 -28.15
C THR A 94 -4.04 35.62 -26.91
N LEU A 95 -2.85 35.04 -27.09
CA LEU A 95 -1.94 34.73 -25.99
C LEU A 95 -1.33 36.02 -25.42
N VAL A 96 -1.78 36.45 -24.24
CA VAL A 96 -1.18 37.59 -23.52
C VAL A 96 -0.12 37.07 -22.55
N VAL A 97 1.15 37.31 -22.86
CA VAL A 97 2.27 37.07 -21.94
C VAL A 97 2.56 38.38 -21.20
N VAL A 98 2.25 38.42 -19.91
CA VAL A 98 2.62 39.56 -19.06
C VAL A 98 4.13 39.49 -18.80
N VAL A 99 4.90 40.23 -19.58
CA VAL A 99 6.32 40.46 -19.31
C VAL A 99 6.37 41.49 -18.19
N ASN A 100 6.65 41.04 -16.97
CA ASN A 100 6.99 41.96 -15.89
C ASN A 100 8.29 42.67 -16.33
N PRO A 101 8.34 44.01 -16.40
CA PRO A 101 9.56 44.69 -16.75
C PRO A 101 10.63 44.26 -15.74
N PRO A 102 11.85 43.91 -16.20
CA PRO A 102 12.96 43.71 -15.28
C PRO A 102 13.10 45.02 -14.51
N ALA A 103 13.03 44.92 -13.18
CA ALA A 103 13.56 45.98 -12.34
C ALA A 103 15.02 46.16 -12.78
N ALA A 104 15.29 47.22 -13.53
CA ALA A 104 16.64 47.63 -13.83
C ALA A 104 17.34 47.93 -12.50
N GLU A 105 18.24 47.04 -12.08
CA GLU A 105 19.66 47.33 -11.87
C GLU A 105 20.31 46.15 -11.12
N ALA A 106 20.96 45.25 -11.84
CA ALA A 106 22.18 44.55 -11.39
C ALA A 106 22.81 43.91 -12.63
N ALA A 107 23.71 44.67 -13.24
CA ALA A 107 24.46 44.31 -14.44
C ALA A 107 25.22 42.99 -14.27
N ILE A 108 24.99 42.02 -15.17
CA ILE A 108 26.03 41.09 -15.61
C ILE A 108 25.87 40.87 -17.14
N ARG A 109 26.52 41.76 -17.88
CA ARG A 109 27.26 41.56 -19.14
C ARG A 109 26.93 40.28 -19.93
N GLU A 110 26.26 40.46 -21.06
CA GLU A 110 26.32 39.51 -22.17
C GLU A 110 27.72 39.57 -22.81
N GLU A 111 28.39 38.43 -22.90
CA GLU A 111 29.52 38.23 -23.82
C GLU A 111 29.17 37.06 -24.74
N SER A 112 28.77 37.43 -25.95
CA SER A 112 28.56 36.54 -27.09
C SER A 112 29.89 35.91 -27.50
N THR A 113 30.03 34.59 -27.46
CA THR A 113 30.97 33.87 -28.34
C THR A 113 30.39 32.52 -28.74
N ALA A 114 30.35 32.28 -30.05
CA ALA A 114 29.94 31.04 -30.68
C ALA A 114 30.73 29.81 -30.18
N PRO A 115 30.15 28.60 -30.15
CA PRO A 115 30.91 27.41 -29.81
C PRO A 115 31.80 27.00 -30.98
N ALA A 116 33.07 27.43 -30.94
CA ALA A 116 34.15 26.75 -31.65
C ALA A 116 34.40 25.41 -30.96
N VAL A 117 34.36 24.34 -31.75
CA VAL A 117 34.86 23.00 -31.40
C VAL A 117 36.26 23.09 -30.80
N THR A 118 36.45 22.53 -29.60
CA THR A 118 37.78 22.15 -29.10
C THR A 118 37.66 20.90 -28.23
N THR A 119 38.05 19.78 -28.82
CA THR A 119 38.43 18.54 -28.16
C THR A 119 39.50 18.85 -27.12
N SER A 120 39.25 18.55 -25.84
CA SER A 120 40.29 18.48 -24.81
C SER A 120 39.98 17.32 -23.87
N SER A 121 40.77 16.25 -24.00
CA SER A 121 40.91 15.23 -22.96
C SER A 121 41.45 15.88 -21.70
N GLU A 122 40.62 16.02 -20.67
CA GLU A 122 41.10 16.19 -19.30
C GLU A 122 40.11 15.53 -18.34
N MET A 123 40.27 14.21 -18.22
CA MET A 123 39.68 13.41 -17.17
C MET A 123 40.53 13.57 -15.92
N ASN A 124 39.99 14.19 -14.88
CA ASN A 124 40.10 13.74 -13.49
C ASN A 124 39.29 14.66 -12.54
N ASP A 125 38.54 14.01 -11.64
CA ASP A 125 37.87 14.57 -10.46
C ASP A 125 36.52 15.28 -10.61
N LEU A 126 35.54 14.58 -11.23
CA LEU A 126 34.12 14.79 -10.93
C LEU A 126 33.50 13.49 -10.39
N PRO A 127 32.77 13.52 -9.26
CA PRO A 127 32.11 12.33 -8.74
C PRO A 127 31.09 11.84 -9.78
N ALA A 128 31.17 10.54 -10.07
CA ALA A 128 30.47 9.82 -11.13
C ALA A 128 29.12 10.45 -11.53
N PHE A 129 29.09 11.08 -12.70
CA PHE A 129 27.85 11.46 -13.37
C PHE A 129 27.08 10.16 -13.64
N MET A 130 26.17 9.82 -12.72
CA MET A 130 25.33 8.65 -12.85
C MET A 130 24.47 8.84 -14.11
N PRO A 131 24.56 7.93 -15.11
CA PRO A 131 23.80 8.05 -16.34
C PRO A 131 22.30 8.19 -16.06
N PRO A 132 21.53 8.93 -16.88
CA PRO A 132 20.10 9.12 -16.66
C PRO A 132 19.36 7.80 -16.48
N TRP A 133 19.68 6.75 -17.26
CA TRP A 133 19.05 5.44 -17.19
C TRP A 133 19.22 4.74 -15.82
N MET A 134 20.31 5.01 -15.10
CA MET A 134 20.58 4.42 -13.79
C MET A 134 19.61 4.95 -12.72
N HIS A 135 19.12 6.19 -12.88
CA HIS A 135 18.07 6.76 -12.02
C HIS A 135 16.74 6.01 -12.19
N TRP A 136 16.38 5.70 -13.44
CA TRP A 136 15.19 4.91 -13.74
C TRP A 136 15.31 3.51 -13.14
N TRP A 137 16.47 2.87 -13.29
CA TRP A 137 16.70 1.54 -12.73
C TRP A 137 16.50 1.49 -11.21
N TRP A 138 17.07 2.46 -10.48
CA TRP A 138 16.93 2.53 -9.03
C TRP A 138 15.47 2.71 -8.57
N LEU A 139 14.69 3.48 -9.32
CA LEU A 139 13.29 3.75 -9.01
C LEU A 139 12.44 2.47 -9.06
N PHE A 140 12.73 1.56 -9.99
CA PHE A 140 11.96 0.32 -10.17
C PHE A 140 12.51 -0.87 -9.40
N PHE A 141 13.83 -1.05 -9.35
CA PHE A 141 14.43 -2.31 -8.92
C PHE A 141 15.14 -2.24 -7.57
N LYS A 142 15.47 -1.04 -7.07
CA LYS A 142 16.17 -0.81 -5.78
C LYS A 142 17.42 -1.69 -5.59
N SER A 143 18.03 -2.08 -6.71
CA SER A 143 19.20 -2.96 -6.78
C SER A 143 20.14 -2.43 -7.84
N SER A 144 21.43 -2.76 -7.72
CA SER A 144 22.41 -2.43 -8.76
C SER A 144 22.07 -3.17 -10.06
N PRO A 145 22.14 -2.51 -11.23
CA PRO A 145 21.89 -3.18 -12.51
C PRO A 145 22.90 -4.30 -12.73
N PRO A 146 22.52 -5.38 -13.44
CA PRO A 146 23.46 -6.44 -13.79
C PRO A 146 24.58 -5.87 -14.66
N GLU A 147 25.83 -6.17 -14.30
CA GLU A 147 27.00 -5.84 -15.11
C GLU A 147 27.00 -6.74 -16.36
N ILE A 148 26.32 -6.28 -17.39
CA ILE A 148 26.52 -6.77 -18.76
C ILE A 148 27.44 -5.76 -19.42
N PHE A 149 28.74 -5.89 -19.17
CA PHE A 149 29.90 -5.63 -20.04
C PHE A 149 31.19 -5.93 -19.26
#